data_AF-A0A963W238-F1
#
_entry.id   AF-A0A963W238-F1
#
_cell.length_a   1.000
_cell.length_b   1.000
_cell.length_c   1.000
_cell.angle_alpha   90.00
_cell.angle_beta   90.00
_cell.angle_gamma   90.00
#
_symmetry.space_group_name_H-M   'P 1'
#
loop_
_entity.id
_entity.type
_entity.pdbx_description
1 polymer ?
#
loop_
_entity_poly.entity_id
_entity_poly.type
_entity_poly.pdbx_seq_one_letter_code
_entity_poly.pdbx_strand_id
1 'polypeptide(L)'
;STLGHPLSDLGYNLLPWTMRAEEMHGLGGLDLEALGIPGLRTYAARYFENLGQPDGYDPYYSAFAFFRLAVIFEGIVARAAQGNQTSGSADDIAHLGRIWARHGLSLAGA
;
A
#
# COMPACT_ATOMS: atom_id res chain seq x y z
N SER A 1 -0.05 7.93 15.36
CA SER A 1 -1.45 7.47 15.50
C SER A 1 -2.33 8.69 15.76
N THR A 2 -3.56 8.69 15.24
CA THR A 2 -4.58 9.75 15.43
C THR A 2 -5.98 9.13 15.24
N LEU A 3 -7.05 9.87 15.54
CA LEU A 3 -8.41 9.45 15.20
C LEU A 3 -8.63 9.53 13.68
N GLY A 4 -9.24 8.51 13.10
CA GLY A 4 -9.44 8.42 11.65
C GLY A 4 -10.34 7.26 11.24
N HIS A 5 -10.56 7.12 9.93
CA HIS A 5 -11.40 6.05 9.38
C HIS A 5 -10.64 4.71 9.40
N PRO A 6 -11.16 3.64 10.03
CA PRO A 6 -10.43 2.38 10.20
C PRO A 6 -10.03 1.73 8.87
N LEU A 7 -10.88 1.84 7.85
CA LEU A 7 -10.59 1.28 6.52
C LEU A 7 -9.42 1.97 5.80
N SER A 8 -9.04 3.19 6.20
CA SER A 8 -7.81 3.85 5.71
C SER A 8 -6.56 3.10 6.18
N ASP A 9 -6.55 2.65 7.44
CA ASP A 9 -5.46 1.85 7.98
C ASP A 9 -5.48 0.43 7.42
N LEU A 10 -6.67 -0.16 7.23
CA LEU A 10 -6.80 -1.45 6.55
C LEU A 10 -6.25 -1.37 5.12
N GLY A 11 -6.62 -0.34 4.35
CA GLY A 11 -6.14 -0.16 2.97
C GLY A 11 -4.61 -0.16 2.86
N TYR A 12 -3.93 0.46 3.84
CA TYR A 12 -2.47 0.43 3.96
C TYR A 12 -1.94 -0.95 4.37
N ASN A 13 -2.59 -1.60 5.33
CA ASN A 13 -2.21 -2.94 5.78
C ASN A 13 -2.32 -3.99 4.67
N LEU A 14 -3.23 -3.82 3.71
CA LEU A 14 -3.44 -4.73 2.59
C LEU A 14 -2.45 -4.54 1.42
N LEU A 15 -1.65 -3.46 1.40
CA LEU A 15 -0.74 -3.16 0.28
C LEU A 15 0.23 -4.30 -0.08
N PRO A 16 0.83 -5.05 0.86
CA PRO A 16 1.76 -6.12 0.53
C PRO A 16 1.20 -7.15 -0.47
N TRP A 17 -0.10 -7.45 -0.43
CA TRP A 17 -0.72 -8.42 -1.35
C TRP A 17 -0.81 -7.94 -2.80
N THR A 18 -0.73 -6.63 -3.05
CA THR A 18 -0.80 -6.05 -4.40
C THR A 18 0.59 -5.68 -4.92
N MET A 19 1.57 -5.50 -4.01
CA MET A 19 2.95 -5.14 -4.34
C MET A 19 3.75 -6.36 -4.78
N ARG A 20 4.65 -6.19 -5.75
CA ARG A 20 5.58 -7.25 -6.18
C ARG A 20 6.65 -7.51 -5.12
N ALA A 21 7.25 -8.70 -5.08
CA ALA A 21 8.30 -9.03 -4.12
C ALA A 21 9.52 -8.09 -4.16
N GLU A 22 9.81 -7.48 -5.32
CA GLU A 22 10.89 -6.49 -5.46
C GLU A 22 10.50 -5.09 -4.94
N GLU A 23 9.21 -4.87 -4.68
CA GLU A 23 8.66 -3.61 -4.17
C GLU A 23 8.54 -3.69 -2.65
N MET A 24 9.59 -3.27 -1.94
CA MET A 24 9.66 -3.36 -0.47
C MET A 24 9.24 -4.75 0.05
N HIS A 25 8.30 -4.82 0.99
CA HIS A 25 7.80 -6.06 1.60
C HIS A 25 6.60 -6.64 0.83
N GLY A 26 6.59 -6.54 -0.50
CA GLY A 26 5.51 -7.08 -1.33
C GLY A 26 5.45 -8.61 -1.32
N LEU A 27 4.26 -9.14 -1.56
CA LEU A 27 3.96 -10.57 -1.55
C LEU A 27 3.68 -11.13 -2.96
N GLY A 28 3.62 -10.25 -3.97
CA GLY A 28 3.34 -10.65 -5.35
C GLY A 28 4.41 -11.58 -5.91
N GLY A 29 3.98 -12.72 -6.45
CA GLY A 29 4.85 -13.75 -7.01
C GLY A 29 5.35 -14.79 -6.01
N LEU A 30 5.06 -14.63 -4.71
CA LEU A 30 5.40 -15.62 -3.69
C LEU A 30 4.32 -16.72 -3.61
N ASP A 31 4.74 -17.93 -3.22
CA ASP A 31 3.83 -19.00 -2.84
C ASP A 31 3.31 -18.76 -1.42
N LEU A 32 2.16 -18.09 -1.33
CA LEU A 32 1.56 -17.71 -0.05
C LEU A 32 1.15 -18.94 0.77
N GLU A 33 0.73 -20.02 0.12
CA GLU A 33 0.30 -21.24 0.80
C GLU A 33 1.49 -21.93 1.47
N ALA A 34 2.60 -22.10 0.75
CA ALA A 34 3.83 -22.64 1.31
C ALA A 34 4.39 -21.80 2.46
N LEU A 35 4.16 -20.48 2.43
CA LEU A 35 4.55 -19.54 3.49
C LEU A 35 3.55 -19.47 4.65
N GLY A 36 2.39 -20.14 4.56
CA GLY A 36 1.33 -20.06 5.57
C GLY A 36 0.65 -18.68 5.64
N ILE A 37 0.75 -17.87 4.59
CA ILE A 37 0.17 -16.53 4.49
C ILE A 37 -1.21 -16.64 3.82
N PRO A 38 -2.28 -16.12 4.44
CA PRO A 38 -3.59 -16.12 3.80
C PRO A 38 -3.59 -15.22 2.55
N GLY A 39 -4.35 -15.62 1.53
CA GLY A 39 -4.61 -14.74 0.38
C GLY A 39 -5.36 -13.47 0.79
N LEU A 40 -5.26 -12.41 -0.02
CA LEU A 40 -5.83 -11.08 0.26
C LEU A 40 -7.30 -11.15 0.67
N ARG A 41 -8.12 -11.87 -0.11
CA ARG A 41 -9.57 -11.98 0.12
C ARG A 41 -9.87 -12.71 1.42
N THR A 42 -9.15 -13.78 1.73
CA THR A 42 -9.29 -14.52 2.99
C THR A 42 -8.89 -13.67 4.18
N TYR A 43 -7.81 -12.90 4.08
CA TYR A 43 -7.38 -11.99 5.14
C TYR A 43 -8.40 -10.88 5.38
N ALA A 44 -8.85 -10.21 4.30
CA ALA A 44 -9.84 -9.14 4.38
C ALA A 44 -11.18 -9.65 4.92
N ALA A 45 -11.67 -10.81 4.47
CA ALA A 45 -12.91 -11.40 4.96
C ALA A 45 -12.89 -11.60 6.48
N ARG A 46 -11.79 -12.14 7.03
CA ARG A 46 -11.63 -12.28 8.48
C ARG A 46 -11.68 -10.94 9.22
N TYR A 47 -11.07 -9.88 8.67
CA TYR A 47 -11.15 -8.54 9.26
C TYR A 47 -12.60 -8.04 9.32
N PHE A 48 -13.31 -8.18 8.21
CA PHE A 48 -14.68 -7.70 8.03
C PHE A 48 -15.73 -8.50 8.82
N GLU A 49 -15.53 -9.81 8.98
CA GLU A 49 -16.31 -10.65 9.88
C GLU A 49 -16.24 -10.14 11.33
N ASN A 50 -15.04 -9.81 11.81
CA ASN A 50 -14.85 -9.26 13.16
C ASN A 50 -15.44 -7.85 13.33
N LEU A 51 -15.59 -7.10 12.25
CA LEU A 51 -16.23 -5.80 12.22
C LEU A 51 -17.77 -5.89 12.12
N GLY A 52 -18.33 -7.10 11.87
CA GLY A 52 -19.75 -7.30 11.61
C GLY A 52 -20.21 -6.78 10.24
N GLN A 53 -19.29 -6.66 9.28
CA GLN A 53 -19.53 -6.13 7.92
C GLN A 53 -18.90 -7.04 6.86
N PRO A 54 -19.38 -8.29 6.67
CA PRO A 54 -18.67 -9.33 5.91
C PRO A 54 -18.34 -8.95 4.46
N ASP A 55 -19.15 -8.09 3.83
CA ASP A 55 -18.95 -7.62 2.44
C ASP A 55 -18.29 -6.23 2.35
N GLY A 56 -17.67 -5.75 3.43
CA GLY A 56 -17.15 -4.38 3.52
C GLY A 56 -15.88 -4.09 2.74
N TYR A 57 -15.32 -5.08 2.02
CA TYR A 57 -14.10 -4.85 1.23
C TYR A 57 -14.37 -3.91 0.05
N ASP A 58 -13.57 -2.85 -0.02
CA ASP A 58 -13.56 -1.91 -1.13
C ASP A 58 -12.12 -1.64 -1.59
N PRO A 59 -11.75 -1.91 -2.86
CA PRO A 59 -10.44 -1.57 -3.41
C PRO A 59 -10.04 -0.10 -3.26
N TYR A 60 -11.02 0.80 -3.13
CA TYR A 60 -10.80 2.24 -2.94
C TYR A 60 -9.79 2.53 -1.82
N TYR A 61 -9.89 1.83 -0.69
CA TYR A 61 -9.00 2.09 0.44
C TYR A 61 -7.55 1.70 0.17
N SER A 62 -7.31 0.63 -0.60
CA SER A 62 -5.97 0.25 -1.05
C SER A 62 -5.45 1.22 -2.11
N ALA A 63 -6.29 1.65 -3.06
CA ALA A 63 -5.93 2.69 -4.02
C ALA A 63 -5.54 3.99 -3.33
N PHE A 64 -6.36 4.45 -2.37
CA PHE A 64 -6.08 5.62 -1.54
C PHE A 64 -4.76 5.49 -0.78
N ALA A 65 -4.47 4.31 -0.20
CA ALA A 65 -3.23 4.07 0.52
C ALA A 65 -1.99 4.16 -0.40
N PHE A 66 -2.08 3.66 -1.64
CA PHE A 66 -1.02 3.82 -2.64
C PHE A 66 -0.80 5.29 -3.02
N PHE A 67 -1.86 6.06 -3.24
CA PHE A 67 -1.73 7.49 -3.52
C PHE A 67 -1.12 8.24 -2.32
N ARG A 68 -1.56 7.92 -1.10
CA ARG A 68 -0.99 8.50 0.13
C ARG A 68 0.51 8.25 0.21
N LEU A 69 0.94 7.02 -0.07
CA LEU A 69 2.36 6.66 -0.08
C LEU A 69 3.15 7.38 -1.19
N ALA A 70 2.59 7.48 -2.41
CA ALA A 70 3.21 8.21 -3.50
C ALA A 70 3.44 9.68 -3.14
N VAL A 71 2.46 10.34 -2.50
CA VAL A 71 2.58 11.73 -2.02
C VAL A 71 3.62 11.87 -0.90
N ILE A 72 3.72 10.90 0.01
CA ILE A 72 4.77 10.89 1.04
C ILE A 72 6.15 10.88 0.38
N PHE A 73 6.34 10.02 -0.64
CA PHE A 73 7.61 9.88 -1.34
C PHE A 73 7.94 11.14 -2.16
N GLU A 74 6.96 11.72 -2.83
CA GLU A 74 7.12 13.01 -3.51
C GLU A 74 7.55 14.11 -2.52
N GLY A 75 6.95 14.16 -1.32
CA GLY A 75 7.37 15.10 -0.29
C GLY A 75 8.82 14.88 0.17
N ILE A 76 9.31 13.64 0.20
CA ILE A 76 10.72 13.34 0.53
C ILE A 76 11.64 13.84 -0.60
N VAL A 77 11.30 13.56 -1.86
CA VAL A 77 12.06 14.01 -3.04
C VAL A 77 12.12 15.54 -3.10
N ALA A 78 11.00 16.22 -2.88
CA ALA A 78 10.94 17.67 -2.86
C ALA A 78 11.84 18.29 -1.78
N ARG A 79 11.89 17.70 -0.58
CA ARG A 79 12.79 18.14 0.49
C ARG A 79 14.26 17.86 0.18
N ALA A 80 14.57 16.73 -0.47
CA ALA A 80 15.93 16.42 -0.92
C ALA A 80 16.44 17.46 -1.93
N ALA A 81 15.59 17.85 -2.89
CA ALA A 81 15.91 18.90 -3.87
C ALA A 81 16.18 20.28 -3.24
N GLN A 82 15.65 20.53 -2.04
CA GLN A 82 15.90 21.74 -1.25
C GLN A 82 17.15 21.65 -0.36
N GLY A 83 17.95 20.58 -0.49
CA GLY A 83 19.19 20.39 0.25
C GLY A 83 19.03 19.71 1.61
N ASN A 84 17.86 19.16 1.92
CA ASN A 84 17.67 18.38 3.14
C ASN A 84 18.23 16.96 2.98
N GLN A 85 18.87 16.42 4.02
CA GLN A 85 19.43 15.08 3.96
C GLN A 85 18.33 14.01 4.06
N THR A 86 18.34 13.05 3.12
CA THR A 86 17.47 11.89 3.13
C THR A 86 18.29 10.63 3.38
N SER A 87 17.77 9.72 4.20
CA SER A 87 18.33 8.39 4.37
C SER A 87 17.98 7.53 3.14
N GLY A 88 18.72 7.68 2.04
CA GLY A 88 18.50 6.94 0.80
C GLY A 88 18.66 7.78 -0.46
N SER A 89 18.75 7.09 -1.60
CA SER A 89 18.79 7.72 -2.93
C SER A 89 17.45 8.36 -3.26
N ALA A 90 17.45 9.66 -3.54
CA ALA A 90 16.24 10.39 -3.93
C ALA A 90 15.63 9.82 -5.23
N ASP A 91 16.47 9.32 -6.15
CA ASP A 91 16.02 8.74 -7.41
C ASP A 91 15.27 7.42 -7.20
N ASP A 92 15.74 6.58 -6.26
CA ASP A 92 15.07 5.32 -5.92
C ASP A 92 13.70 5.59 -5.27
N ILE A 93 13.64 6.57 -4.38
CA ILE A 93 12.40 7.02 -3.73
C ILE A 93 11.42 7.57 -4.77
N ALA A 94 11.89 8.41 -5.70
CA ALA A 94 11.08 8.92 -6.79
C ALA A 94 10.56 7.80 -7.70
N HIS A 95 11.40 6.80 -7.98
CA HIS A 95 11.02 5.64 -8.79
C HIS A 95 9.91 4.82 -8.11
N LEU A 96 10.06 4.51 -6.82
CA LEU A 96 9.03 3.81 -6.04
C LEU A 96 7.72 4.61 -5.95
N GLY A 97 7.80 5.93 -5.76
CA GLY A 97 6.63 6.81 -5.74
C GLY A 97 5.81 6.70 -7.03
N ARG A 98 6.48 6.67 -8.19
CA ARG A 98 5.82 6.46 -9.50
C ARG A 98 5.24 5.06 -9.68
N ILE A 99 5.87 4.03 -9.13
CA ILE A 99 5.31 2.67 -9.13
C ILE A 99 4.00 2.64 -8.32
N TRP A 100 4.01 3.20 -7.12
CA TRP A 100 2.84 3.20 -6.24
C TRP A 100 1.69 4.04 -6.77
N ALA A 101 1.97 5.18 -7.40
CA ALA A 101 0.93 5.94 -8.09
C ALA A 101 0.23 5.11 -9.19
N ARG A 102 0.98 4.28 -9.93
CA ARG A 102 0.43 3.38 -10.96
C ARG A 102 -0.41 2.25 -10.35
N HIS A 103 0.04 1.66 -9.25
CA HIS A 103 -0.78 0.69 -8.51
C HIS A 103 -2.09 1.30 -8.02
N GLY A 104 -2.04 2.53 -7.49
CA GLY A 104 -3.23 3.28 -7.08
C GLY A 104 -4.23 3.47 -8.22
N LEU A 105 -3.75 3.87 -9.41
CA LEU A 105 -4.59 4.02 -10.61
C LEU A 105 -5.22 2.68 -11.04
N SER A 106 -4.42 1.62 -11.09
CA SER A 106 -4.91 0.29 -11.48
C SER A 106 -6.02 -0.22 -10.57
N LEU A 107 -5.94 0.03 -9.26
CA LEU A 107 -6.96 -0.37 -8.30
C LEU A 107 -8.21 0.54 -8.33
N ALA A 108 -8.04 1.80 -8.73
CA ALA A 108 -9.15 2.74 -8.93
C ALA A 108 -9.93 2.47 -10.23
N GLY A 109 -9.45 1.59 -11.11
CA GLY A 109 -10.06 1.29 -12.39
C GLY A 109 -9.84 2.37 -13.45
N ALA A 110 -8.76 3.15 -13.33
CA ALA A 110 -8.38 4.24 -14.23
C ALA A 110 -7.19 3.87 -15.14
#